data_AF-A0A7S4I4N1-F1
#
_entry.id   AF-A0A7S4I4N1-F1
#
_cell.length_a   1.000
_cell.length_b   1.000
_cell.length_c   1.000
_cell.angle_alpha   90.00
_cell.angle_beta   90.00
_cell.angle_gamma   90.00
#
_symmetry.space_group_name_H-M   'P 1'
#
loop_
_entity.id
_entity.type
_entity.pdbx_description
1 polymer ?
#
loop_
_entity_poly.entity_id
_entity_poly.type
_entity_poly.pdbx_seq_one_letter_code
_entity_poly.pdbx_strand_id
1 'polypeptide(L)'
;MPRPQKKADPERQLMIKTKACQRLIKESAYYEEEVKENETKLQVMKEENRDPYDIKKFEEVVDESRMMVPDSRARMRRALEDLEQYLQSDEVKEGVNEEGGWCNAARTLLKEQGFDLGTKGRVAASDDVAETNLDDLAEGEAF
;
A
#
# COMPACT_ATOMS: atom_id res chain seq x y z
N MET A 1 34.11 19.70 -20.01
CA MET A 1 33.91 20.09 -18.59
C MET A 1 32.69 19.34 -18.07
N PRO A 2 32.79 18.56 -16.97
CA PRO A 2 31.63 17.94 -16.37
C PRO A 2 30.69 19.03 -15.81
N ARG A 3 29.39 18.89 -16.04
CA ARG A 3 28.37 19.83 -15.56
C ARG A 3 28.33 19.73 -14.02
N PRO A 4 28.38 20.84 -13.25
CA PRO A 4 28.28 20.75 -11.81
C PRO A 4 26.92 20.12 -11.43
N GLN A 5 26.97 18.98 -10.76
CA GLN A 5 25.77 18.31 -10.26
C GLN A 5 25.21 19.14 -9.11
N LYS A 6 24.11 19.85 -9.37
CA LYS A 6 23.37 20.53 -8.32
C LYS A 6 22.72 19.46 -7.44
N LYS A 7 23.19 19.31 -6.20
CA LYS A 7 22.57 18.42 -5.20
C LYS A 7 21.08 18.77 -5.12
N ALA A 8 20.22 17.75 -5.12
CA ALA A 8 18.78 17.96 -5.12
C ALA A 8 18.37 18.60 -3.80
N ASP A 9 17.54 19.65 -3.88
CA ASP A 9 17.04 20.40 -2.74
C ASP A 9 16.32 19.47 -1.75
N PRO A 10 16.81 19.37 -0.50
CA PRO A 10 16.32 18.39 0.45
C PRO A 10 14.84 18.62 0.83
N GLU A 11 14.38 19.87 0.85
CA GLU A 11 12.97 20.21 1.12
C GLU A 11 12.07 19.77 -0.05
N ARG A 12 12.55 19.96 -1.29
CA ARG A 12 11.83 19.52 -2.49
C ARG A 12 11.70 18.00 -2.54
N GLN A 13 12.77 17.28 -2.18
CA GLN A 13 12.75 15.82 -2.11
C GLN A 13 11.78 15.33 -1.03
N LEU A 14 11.77 15.98 0.14
CA LEU A 14 10.81 15.67 1.21
C LEU A 14 9.37 15.84 0.72
N MET A 15 9.05 16.97 0.08
CA MET A 15 7.73 17.18 -0.52
C MET A 15 7.35 16.07 -1.50
N ILE A 16 8.29 15.64 -2.37
CA ILE A 16 8.02 14.60 -3.38
C ILE A 16 7.69 13.27 -2.70
N LYS A 17 8.50 12.83 -1.73
CA LYS A 17 8.27 11.58 -1.00
C LYS A 17 6.96 11.61 -0.23
N THR A 18 6.64 12.72 0.45
CA THR A 18 5.37 12.90 1.16
C THR A 18 4.18 12.79 0.21
N LYS A 19 4.22 13.47 -0.95
CA LYS A 19 3.13 13.40 -1.96
C LYS A 19 3.00 12.01 -2.57
N ALA A 20 4.11 11.30 -2.78
CA ALA A 20 4.09 9.92 -3.25
C ALA A 20 3.37 9.01 -2.25
N CYS A 21 3.68 9.13 -0.96
CA CYS A 21 2.99 8.40 0.11
C CYS A 21 1.49 8.70 0.15
N GLN A 22 1.10 9.99 0.06
CA GLN A 22 -0.31 10.37 0.02
C GLN A 22 -1.08 9.74 -1.13
N ARG A 23 -0.46 9.60 -2.32
CA ARG A 23 -1.10 8.91 -3.45
C ARG A 23 -1.25 7.42 -3.18
N LEU A 24 -0.21 6.76 -2.68
CA LEU A 24 -0.21 5.32 -2.43
C LEU A 24 -1.21 4.93 -1.32
N ILE A 25 -1.37 5.75 -0.28
CA ILE A 25 -2.39 5.56 0.77
C ILE A 25 -3.80 5.60 0.17
N LYS A 26 -4.06 6.56 -0.74
CA LYS A 26 -5.36 6.65 -1.42
C LYS A 26 -5.60 5.47 -2.35
N GLU A 27 -4.56 5.03 -3.05
CA GLU A 27 -4.61 3.87 -3.94
C GLU A 27 -4.91 2.59 -3.17
N SER A 28 -4.23 2.33 -2.05
CA SER A 28 -4.52 1.16 -1.21
C SER A 28 -5.92 1.22 -0.61
N ALA A 29 -6.37 2.40 -0.15
CA ALA A 29 -7.71 2.56 0.39
C ALA A 29 -8.78 2.28 -0.67
N TYR A 30 -8.58 2.75 -1.91
CA TYR A 30 -9.50 2.51 -3.02
C TYR A 30 -9.67 1.02 -3.33
N TYR A 31 -8.56 0.27 -3.42
CA TYR A 31 -8.63 -1.18 -3.66
C TYR A 31 -9.29 -1.94 -2.49
N GLU A 32 -9.08 -1.49 -1.25
CA GLU A 32 -9.78 -2.07 -0.09
C GLU A 32 -11.28 -1.79 -0.09
N GLU A 33 -11.69 -0.60 -0.50
CA GLU A 33 -13.10 -0.23 -0.65
C GLU A 33 -13.77 -1.04 -1.78
N GLU A 34 -13.10 -1.20 -2.92
CA GLU A 34 -13.58 -2.00 -4.05
C GLU A 34 -13.83 -3.45 -3.65
N VAL A 35 -12.90 -4.07 -2.92
CA VAL A 35 -13.08 -5.44 -2.41
C VAL A 35 -14.28 -5.53 -1.49
N LYS A 36 -14.45 -4.60 -0.54
CA LYS A 36 -15.62 -4.58 0.37
C LYS A 36 -16.95 -4.41 -0.37
N GLU A 37 -16.98 -3.55 -1.39
CA GLU A 37 -18.17 -3.38 -2.23
C GLU A 37 -18.51 -4.66 -2.99
N ASN A 38 -17.49 -5.33 -3.56
CA ASN A 38 -17.68 -6.57 -4.30
C ASN A 38 -18.09 -7.72 -3.35
N GLU A 39 -17.51 -7.83 -2.17
CA GLU A 39 -17.94 -8.79 -1.13
C GLU A 39 -19.40 -8.55 -0.71
N THR A 40 -19.79 -7.29 -0.51
CA THR A 40 -21.18 -6.93 -0.16
C THR A 40 -22.15 -7.31 -1.29
N LYS A 41 -21.81 -7.01 -2.54
CA LYS A 41 -22.61 -7.41 -3.70
C LYS A 41 -22.73 -8.94 -3.80
N LEU A 42 -21.64 -9.66 -3.54
CA LEU A 42 -21.64 -11.12 -3.55
C LEU A 42 -22.55 -11.70 -2.46
N GLN A 43 -22.53 -11.13 -1.25
CA GLN A 43 -23.45 -11.51 -0.18
C GLN A 43 -24.90 -11.29 -0.57
N VAL A 44 -25.23 -10.12 -1.15
CA VAL A 44 -26.59 -9.85 -1.65
C VAL A 44 -27.00 -10.85 -2.73
N MET A 45 -26.12 -11.20 -3.67
CA MET A 45 -26.44 -12.22 -4.70
C MET A 45 -26.73 -13.60 -4.09
N LYS A 46 -26.03 -13.96 -3.02
CA LYS A 46 -26.27 -15.20 -2.26
C LYS A 46 -27.60 -15.16 -1.50
N GLU A 47 -27.92 -14.03 -0.86
CA GLU A 47 -29.18 -13.83 -0.13
C GLU A 47 -30.40 -13.85 -1.06
N GLU A 48 -30.28 -13.25 -2.24
CA GLU A 48 -31.30 -13.26 -3.29
C GLU A 48 -31.46 -14.63 -3.97
N ASN A 49 -30.64 -15.63 -3.62
CA ASN A 49 -30.59 -16.96 -4.26
C ASN A 49 -30.51 -16.85 -5.79
N ARG A 50 -29.61 -15.99 -6.28
CA ARG A 50 -29.33 -15.89 -7.72
C ARG A 50 -28.78 -17.20 -8.27
N ASP A 51 -28.70 -17.27 -9.59
CA ASP A 51 -28.16 -18.44 -10.28
C ASP A 51 -26.76 -18.81 -9.75
N PRO A 52 -26.49 -20.09 -9.42
CA PRO A 52 -25.20 -20.51 -8.90
C PRO A 52 -24.01 -20.20 -9.82
N TYR A 53 -24.23 -20.20 -11.14
CA TYR A 53 -23.19 -19.84 -12.11
C TYR A 53 -22.84 -18.36 -12.02
N ASP A 54 -23.84 -17.49 -11.87
CA ASP A 54 -23.62 -16.05 -11.69
C ASP A 54 -22.90 -15.74 -10.37
N ILE A 55 -23.22 -16.46 -9.30
CA ILE A 55 -22.55 -16.33 -7.99
C ILE A 55 -21.08 -16.77 -8.11
N LYS A 56 -20.81 -17.93 -8.71
CA LYS A 56 -19.45 -18.46 -8.88
C LYS A 56 -18.59 -17.51 -9.74
N LYS A 57 -19.16 -17.01 -10.83
CA LYS A 57 -18.46 -16.06 -11.69
C LYS A 57 -18.17 -14.74 -10.98
N PHE A 58 -19.07 -14.29 -10.12
CA PHE A 58 -18.84 -13.07 -9.34
C PHE A 58 -17.84 -13.28 -8.19
N GLU A 59 -17.76 -14.49 -7.62
CA GLU A 59 -16.68 -14.89 -6.71
C GLU A 59 -15.30 -14.77 -7.35
N GLU A 60 -15.14 -15.25 -8.59
CA GLU A 60 -13.88 -15.11 -9.34
C GLU A 60 -13.47 -13.63 -9.48
N VAL A 61 -14.43 -12.75 -9.75
CA VAL A 61 -14.20 -11.29 -9.82
C VAL A 61 -13.77 -10.71 -8.46
N VAL A 62 -14.40 -11.15 -7.37
CA VAL A 62 -14.04 -10.72 -6.01
C VAL A 62 -12.61 -11.16 -5.67
N ASP A 63 -12.25 -12.39 -6.04
CA ASP A 63 -10.90 -12.92 -5.82
C ASP A 63 -9.86 -12.14 -6.63
N GLU A 64 -10.13 -11.82 -7.90
CA GLU A 64 -9.26 -10.97 -8.72
C GLU A 64 -9.04 -9.58 -8.08
N SER A 65 -10.11 -8.94 -7.58
CA SER A 65 -9.99 -7.67 -6.84
C SER A 65 -9.15 -7.82 -5.57
N ARG A 66 -9.33 -8.93 -4.84
CA ARG A 66 -8.60 -9.21 -3.59
C ARG A 66 -7.11 -9.38 -3.83
N MET A 67 -6.71 -9.95 -4.96
CA MET A 67 -5.30 -10.14 -5.32
C MET A 67 -4.52 -8.82 -5.54
N MET A 68 -5.20 -7.68 -5.73
CA MET A 68 -4.56 -6.37 -5.88
C MET A 68 -4.19 -5.69 -4.55
N VAL A 69 -4.88 -6.04 -3.46
CA VAL A 69 -4.69 -5.40 -2.15
C VAL A 69 -3.29 -5.66 -1.56
N PRO A 70 -2.69 -6.86 -1.65
CA PRO A 70 -1.35 -7.12 -1.11
C PRO A 70 -0.25 -6.25 -1.73
N ASP A 71 -0.23 -6.12 -3.06
CA ASP A 71 0.80 -5.35 -3.76
C ASP A 71 0.67 -3.84 -3.51
N SER A 72 -0.55 -3.30 -3.56
CA SER A 72 -0.80 -1.89 -3.23
C SER A 72 -0.39 -1.54 -1.79
N ARG A 73 -0.71 -2.40 -0.81
CA ARG A 73 -0.23 -2.26 0.57
C ARG A 73 1.28 -2.36 0.69
N ALA A 74 1.92 -3.29 -0.03
CA ALA A 74 3.37 -3.44 -0.02
C ALA A 74 4.07 -2.20 -0.57
N ARG A 75 3.58 -1.63 -1.69
CA ARG A 75 4.10 -0.38 -2.27
C ARG A 75 3.92 0.80 -1.33
N MET A 76 2.74 0.92 -0.69
CA MET A 76 2.49 1.94 0.32
C MET A 76 3.49 1.84 1.48
N ARG A 77 3.66 0.65 2.06
CA ARG A 77 4.62 0.44 3.17
C ARG A 77 6.05 0.81 2.79
N ARG A 78 6.53 0.35 1.63
CA ARG A 78 7.88 0.69 1.13
C ARG A 78 8.07 2.21 0.99
N ALA A 79 7.05 2.93 0.52
CA ALA A 79 7.13 4.38 0.40
C ALA A 79 7.15 5.09 1.77
N LEU A 80 6.38 4.58 2.74
CA LEU A 80 6.38 5.10 4.12
C LEU A 80 7.73 4.86 4.80
N GLU A 81 8.32 3.67 4.64
CA GLU A 81 9.67 3.34 5.12
C GLU A 81 10.73 4.26 4.49
N ASP A 82 10.65 4.50 3.17
CA ASP A 82 11.56 5.42 2.47
C ASP A 82 11.39 6.87 2.96
N LEU A 83 10.16 7.31 3.25
CA LEU A 83 9.89 8.63 3.83
C LEU A 83 10.45 8.74 5.25
N GLU A 84 10.30 7.70 6.07
CA GLU A 84 10.83 7.63 7.42
C GLU A 84 12.37 7.70 7.43
N GLN A 85 13.02 6.88 6.62
CA GLN A 85 14.47 6.88 6.47
C GLN A 85 14.97 8.23 5.97
N TYR A 86 14.27 8.84 5.02
CA TYR A 86 14.63 10.14 4.51
C TYR A 86 14.51 11.25 5.57
N LEU A 87 13.47 11.23 6.41
CA LEU A 87 13.33 12.15 7.55
C LEU A 87 14.46 12.00 8.59
N GLN A 88 14.99 10.79 8.77
CA GLN A 88 16.09 10.52 9.69
C GLN A 88 17.47 10.84 9.09
N SER A 89 17.54 11.10 7.78
CA SER A 89 18.80 11.39 7.09
C SER A 89 19.39 12.74 7.51
N ASP A 90 20.72 12.82 7.46
CA ASP A 90 21.44 14.07 7.79
C ASP A 90 21.11 15.19 6.79
N GLU A 91 20.75 14.84 5.55
CA GLU A 91 20.31 15.81 4.53
C GLU A 91 19.07 16.60 4.96
N VAL A 92 18.13 15.95 5.66
CA VAL A 92 16.93 16.61 6.16
C VAL A 92 17.20 17.33 7.48
N LYS A 93 17.98 16.73 8.39
CA LYS A 93 18.31 17.33 9.69
C LYS A 93 19.12 18.62 9.57
N GLU A 94 20.06 18.67 8.61
CA GLU A 94 20.91 19.85 8.41
C GLU A 94 20.33 20.82 7.36
N GLY A 95 19.54 20.31 6.42
CA GLY A 95 19.11 21.05 5.23
C GLY A 95 17.65 21.51 5.22
N VAL A 96 16.82 21.05 6.15
CA VAL A 96 15.37 21.38 6.19
C VAL A 96 15.00 21.86 7.60
N ASN A 97 14.20 22.92 7.66
CA ASN A 97 13.69 23.41 8.94
C ASN A 97 12.80 22.32 9.59
N GLU A 98 13.09 21.93 10.83
CA GLU A 98 12.33 20.94 11.58
C GLU A 98 10.86 21.34 11.81
N GLU A 99 10.59 22.64 11.85
CA GLU A 99 9.24 23.23 11.94
C GLU A 99 8.62 23.49 10.55
N GLY A 100 9.32 23.12 9.48
CA GLY A 100 8.85 23.25 8.11
C GLY A 100 7.55 22.49 7.89
N GLY A 101 6.63 23.07 7.11
CA GLY A 101 5.31 22.48 6.84
C GLY A 101 5.39 21.06 6.28
N TRP A 102 6.41 20.75 5.47
CA TRP A 102 6.62 19.41 4.92
C TRP A 102 7.14 18.39 5.94
N CYS A 103 7.98 18.79 6.90
CA CYS A 103 8.44 17.93 7.99
C CYS A 103 7.26 17.52 8.88
N ASN A 104 6.42 18.48 9.26
CA ASN A 104 5.22 18.22 10.05
C ASN A 104 4.22 17.36 9.29
N ALA A 105 3.97 17.65 8.01
CA ALA A 105 3.08 16.83 7.19
C ALA A 105 3.57 15.38 7.06
N ALA A 106 4.88 15.17 6.85
CA ALA A 106 5.46 13.84 6.74
C ALA A 106 5.34 13.06 8.07
N ARG A 107 5.64 13.71 9.21
CA ARG A 107 5.51 13.10 10.55
C ARG A 107 4.07 12.73 10.88
N THR A 108 3.11 13.62 10.60
CA THR A 108 1.68 13.34 10.81
C THR A 108 1.24 12.15 9.97
N LEU A 109 1.64 12.12 8.69
CA LEU A 109 1.30 11.03 7.77
C LEU A 109 1.88 9.68 8.24
N LEU A 110 3.13 9.63 8.68
CA LEU A 110 3.72 8.41 9.25
C LEU A 110 2.96 7.94 10.49
N LYS A 111 2.61 8.86 11.38
CA LYS A 111 1.84 8.56 12.60
C LYS A 111 0.45 8.01 12.29
N GLU A 112 -0.26 8.59 11.32
CA GLU A 112 -1.58 8.11 10.88
C GLU A 112 -1.52 6.67 10.34
N GLN A 113 -0.40 6.30 9.72
CA GLN A 113 -0.16 4.95 9.18
C GLN A 113 0.52 3.99 10.17
N GLY A 114 0.72 4.41 11.43
CA GLY A 114 1.29 3.57 12.49
C GLY A 114 2.82 3.41 12.45
N PHE A 115 3.53 4.23 11.67
CA PHE A 115 4.99 4.30 11.70
C PHE A 115 5.42 5.21 12.85
N ASP A 116 6.06 4.63 13.87
CA ASP A 116 6.55 5.38 15.03
C ASP A 116 8.07 5.59 14.93
N LEU A 117 8.47 6.85 14.72
CA LEU A 117 9.86 7.30 14.57
C LEU A 117 10.77 6.99 15.77
N GLY A 118 10.22 6.41 16.85
CA GLY A 118 10.89 6.14 18.13
C GLY A 118 11.16 4.66 18.46
N THR A 119 10.67 3.69 17.68
CA THR A 119 10.90 2.27 18.00
C THR A 119 11.92 1.63 17.04
N LYS A 120 13.15 1.46 17.53
CA LYS A 120 14.07 0.46 16.97
C LYS A 120 13.46 -0.93 17.19
N GLY A 121 12.64 -1.37 16.25
CA GLY A 121 11.88 -2.60 16.38
C GLY A 121 11.29 -3.01 15.06
N ARG A 122 12.15 -3.50 14.16
CA ARG A 122 11.82 -4.26 12.96
C ARG A 122 10.64 -5.19 13.27
N VAL A 123 9.43 -4.85 12.82
CA VAL A 123 8.40 -5.87 12.67
C VAL A 123 8.85 -6.64 11.43
N ALA A 124 9.39 -7.83 11.68
CA ALA A 124 9.73 -8.77 10.63
C ALA A 124 8.55 -8.84 9.67
N ALA A 125 8.84 -8.66 8.37
CA ALA A 125 7.93 -9.03 7.31
C ALA A 125 7.45 -10.46 7.60
N SER A 126 6.18 -10.60 7.99
CA SER A 126 5.47 -11.80 7.59
C SER A 126 5.07 -11.55 6.15
N ASP A 127 5.93 -12.02 5.25
CA ASP A 127 5.52 -12.37 3.90
C ASP A 127 4.50 -13.50 4.04
N ASP A 128 3.28 -13.17 4.47
CA ASP A 128 2.10 -13.99 4.18
C ASP A 128 1.70 -13.65 2.74
N VAL A 129 2.59 -13.97 1.80
CA VAL A 129 2.14 -14.44 0.49
C VAL A 129 1.42 -15.71 0.86
N ALA A 130 0.09 -15.64 1.00
CA ALA A 130 -0.72 -16.82 0.96
C ALA A 130 -0.35 -17.50 -0.35
N GLU A 131 0.47 -18.54 -0.28
CA GLU A 131 0.67 -19.47 -1.36
C GLU A 131 -0.74 -19.86 -1.76
N THR A 132 -1.17 -19.36 -2.91
CA THR A 132 -2.34 -19.88 -3.59
C THR A 132 -2.03 -21.33 -3.84
N ASN A 133 -2.42 -22.19 -2.89
CA ASN A 133 -2.37 -23.63 -3.04
C ASN A 133 -3.26 -23.94 -4.23
N LEU A 134 -2.64 -24.08 -5.39
CA LEU A 134 -3.26 -24.57 -6.62
C LEU A 134 -3.54 -26.09 -6.53
N ASP A 135 -3.30 -26.71 -5.37
CA ASP A 135 -3.50 -28.13 -5.10
C ASP A 135 -4.98 -28.54 -4.87
N ASP A 136 -5.92 -27.57 -4.82
CA ASP A 136 -7.37 -27.87 -4.75
C ASP A 136 -8.04 -27.99 -6.14
N LEU A 137 -7.26 -27.96 -7.23
CA LEU A 137 -7.75 -28.40 -8.54
C LEU A 137 -7.86 -29.93 -8.52
N ALA A 138 -9.05 -30.43 -8.20
CA ALA A 138 -9.39 -31.84 -8.34
C ALA A 138 -8.99 -32.33 -9.73
N GLU A 139 -8.08 -33.29 -9.79
CA GLU A 139 -7.70 -34.02 -11.00
C GLU A 139 -8.96 -34.67 -11.59
N GLY A 140 -9.56 -34.09 -12.64
CA GLY A 140 -10.68 -34.77 -13.30
C GLY A 140 -11.51 -34.02 -14.32
N GLU A 141 -11.60 -32.69 -14.32
CA GLU A 141 -12.38 -31.98 -15.35
C GLU A 141 -11.49 -31.54 -16.51
N ALA A 142 -11.10 -32.53 -17.32
CA ALA A 142 -10.72 -32.30 -18.70
C ALA A 142 -12.00 -32.29 -19.57
N PHE A 143 -12.17 -31.19 -20.30
CA PHE A 143 -13.21 -30.83 -21.28
C PHE A 143 -14.50 -30.18 -20.78
#